data_AF-A0A1H7CVI3-F1
#
_entry.id   AF-A0A1H7CVI3-F1
#
_cell.length_a   1.000
_cell.length_b   1.000
_cell.length_c   1.000
_cell.angle_alpha   90.00
_cell.angle_beta   90.00
_cell.angle_gamma   90.00
#
_symmetry.space_group_name_H-M   'P 1'
#
loop_
_entity.id
_entity.type
_entity.pdbx_description
1 polymer ?
#
loop_
_entity_poly.entity_id
_entity_poly.type
_entity_poly.pdbx_seq_one_letter_code
_entity_poly.pdbx_strand_id
1 'polypeptide(L)'
;MKWRSVDGEKFDLTIQGLRVDVKAAAPSADGSWRFRLPKTRPSFYGQYTYDKDYAADTDIVILAALDTAETHAEFYILPSQNLPSHIGVRPGSGSDAHLDAWHLFPVSPNPLTA
;
A
#
# COMPACT_ATOMS: atom_id res chain seq x y z
N MET A 1 1.21 17.79 1.64
CA MET A 1 0.78 16.50 1.08
C MET A 1 -0.72 16.37 1.25
N LYS A 2 -1.49 16.21 0.17
CA LYS A 2 -2.95 16.07 0.24
C LYS A 2 -3.31 14.58 0.12
N TRP A 3 -3.95 14.05 1.14
CA TRP A 3 -4.51 12.69 1.14
C TRP A 3 -6.02 12.74 1.43
N ARG A 4 -6.74 11.73 0.97
CA ARG A 4 -8.17 11.56 1.26
C ARG A 4 -8.54 10.08 1.23
N SER A 5 -9.17 9.58 2.29
CA SER A 5 -9.77 8.24 2.31
C SER A 5 -10.97 8.17 1.38
N VAL A 6 -11.20 6.99 0.79
CA VAL A 6 -12.34 6.78 -0.10
C VAL A 6 -13.03 5.47 0.27
N ASP A 7 -14.30 5.57 0.64
CA ASP A 7 -15.12 4.42 0.99
C ASP A 7 -15.90 3.92 -0.23
N GLY A 8 -16.07 2.60 -0.35
CA GLY A 8 -16.84 1.97 -1.42
C GLY A 8 -16.11 1.83 -2.76
N GLU A 9 -14.90 2.38 -2.87
CA GLU A 9 -14.02 2.17 -4.01
C GLU A 9 -13.18 0.91 -3.87
N LYS A 10 -12.55 0.51 -4.98
CA LYS A 10 -11.63 -0.63 -4.99
C LYS A 10 -10.24 -0.28 -4.43
N PHE A 11 -10.00 0.94 -3.98
CA PHE A 11 -8.76 1.42 -3.36
C PHE A 11 -9.09 2.16 -2.06
N ASP A 12 -8.13 2.29 -1.15
CA ASP A 12 -8.41 2.76 0.21
C ASP A 12 -8.31 4.29 0.35
N LEU A 13 -7.38 4.92 -0.37
CA LEU A 13 -7.21 6.37 -0.37
C LEU A 13 -6.62 6.92 -1.66
N THR A 14 -6.65 8.25 -1.78
CA THR A 14 -5.86 8.98 -2.76
C THR A 14 -4.73 9.75 -2.08
N ILE A 15 -3.55 9.77 -2.69
CA ILE A 15 -2.41 10.60 -2.30
C ILE A 15 -1.94 11.33 -3.55
N GLN A 16 -1.99 12.66 -3.56
CA GLN A 16 -1.59 13.47 -4.71
C GLN A 16 -2.28 13.05 -6.03
N GLY A 17 -3.53 12.60 -5.95
CA GLY A 17 -4.31 12.15 -7.10
C GLY A 17 -4.07 10.70 -7.53
N LEU A 18 -3.07 10.01 -6.97
CA LEU A 18 -2.86 8.57 -7.20
C LEU A 18 -3.77 7.74 -6.31
N ARG A 19 -4.30 6.64 -6.85
CA ARG A 19 -5.12 5.65 -6.13
C ARG A 19 -4.21 4.69 -5.38
N VAL A 20 -4.41 4.58 -4.08
CA VAL A 20 -3.54 3.84 -3.18
C VAL A 20 -4.34 2.77 -2.44
N ASP A 21 -3.80 1.55 -2.41
CA ASP A 21 -4.28 0.47 -1.56
C ASP A 21 -3.20 0.14 -0.52
N VAL A 22 -3.62 -0.01 0.74
CA VAL A 22 -2.75 -0.21 1.89
C VAL A 22 -2.98 -1.62 2.43
N LYS A 23 -1.89 -2.36 2.60
CA LYS A 23 -1.89 -3.64 3.32
C LYS A 23 -1.06 -3.50 4.58
N ALA A 24 -1.65 -3.83 5.71
CA ALA A 24 -0.93 -3.91 6.98
C ALA A 24 -0.65 -5.37 7.33
N ALA A 25 0.52 -5.63 7.92
CA ALA A 25 0.86 -6.92 8.49
C ALA A 25 1.71 -6.74 9.75
N ALA A 26 1.45 -7.57 10.76
CA ALA A 26 2.34 -7.76 11.91
C ALA A 26 3.53 -8.68 11.52
N PRO A 27 4.66 -8.61 12.22
CA PRO A 27 5.82 -9.41 11.90
C PRO A 27 5.59 -10.87 12.27
N SER A 28 6.11 -11.77 11.44
CA SER A 28 6.23 -13.20 11.74
C SER A 28 7.33 -13.41 12.79
N ALA A 29 7.40 -14.62 13.35
CA ALA A 29 8.40 -14.97 14.38
C ALA A 29 9.86 -14.79 13.91
N ASP A 30 10.11 -14.82 12.60
CA ASP A 30 11.42 -14.59 11.99
C ASP A 30 11.72 -13.11 11.68
N GLY A 31 10.84 -12.20 12.11
CA GLY A 31 10.95 -10.76 11.85
C GLY A 31 10.55 -10.34 10.43
N SER A 32 10.00 -11.25 9.62
CA SER A 32 9.51 -10.93 8.27
C SER A 32 8.02 -10.59 8.24
N TRP A 33 7.60 -9.80 7.26
CA TRP A 33 6.19 -9.52 7.00
C TRP A 33 5.70 -10.22 5.75
N ARG A 34 4.43 -10.66 5.77
CA ARG A 34 3.79 -11.35 4.64
C ARG A 34 2.47 -10.68 4.31
N PHE A 35 2.40 -10.10 3.13
CA PHE A 35 1.23 -9.42 2.62
C PHE A 35 0.54 -10.28 1.57
N ARG A 36 -0.79 -10.21 1.54
CA ARG A 36 -1.62 -10.88 0.54
C ARG A 36 -2.33 -9.83 -0.30
N LEU A 37 -2.28 -10.02 -1.61
CA LEU A 37 -3.02 -9.24 -2.60
C LEU A 37 -4.09 -10.15 -3.22
N PRO A 38 -5.22 -10.36 -2.52
CA PRO A 38 -6.24 -11.29 -2.99
C PRO A 38 -6.98 -10.72 -4.22
N LYS A 39 -7.28 -11.60 -5.18
CA LYS A 39 -8.07 -11.28 -6.38
C LYS A 39 -9.55 -11.03 -6.08
N THR A 40 -10.03 -11.44 -4.92
CA THR A 40 -11.39 -11.21 -4.45
C THR A 40 -11.32 -10.60 -3.06
N ARG A 41 -11.89 -9.42 -2.87
CA ARG A 41 -11.91 -8.72 -1.58
C ARG A 41 -13.33 -8.56 -1.06
N PRO A 42 -13.55 -8.67 0.25
CA PRO A 42 -14.75 -8.12 0.86
C PRO A 42 -14.71 -6.59 0.77
N SER A 43 -15.89 -5.97 0.70
CA SER A 43 -16.05 -4.54 0.99
C SER A 43 -15.59 -4.24 2.42
N PHE A 44 -15.31 -2.97 2.73
CA PHE A 44 -14.77 -2.58 4.03
C PHE A 44 -15.62 -3.09 5.23
N TYR A 45 -16.95 -3.05 5.09
CA TYR A 45 -17.89 -3.58 6.09
C TYR A 45 -18.32 -5.04 5.86
N GLY A 46 -17.65 -5.77 4.95
CA GLY A 46 -17.92 -7.18 4.67
C GLY A 46 -19.29 -7.49 4.05
N GLN A 47 -19.98 -6.48 3.51
CA GLN A 47 -21.36 -6.60 3.02
C GLN A 47 -21.46 -7.34 1.67
N TYR A 48 -20.42 -7.27 0.85
CA TYR A 48 -20.32 -7.96 -0.44
C TYR A 48 -18.85 -8.20 -0.78
N THR A 49 -18.61 -9.03 -1.79
CA THR A 49 -17.28 -9.24 -2.35
C THR A 49 -17.20 -8.66 -3.76
N TYR A 50 -15.99 -8.28 -4.17
CA TYR A 50 -15.72 -7.81 -5.51
C TYR A 50 -14.38 -8.33 -6.02
N ASP A 51 -14.27 -8.44 -7.35
CA ASP A 51 -13.01 -8.77 -8.00
C ASP A 51 -12.08 -7.56 -8.00
N LYS A 52 -10.84 -7.81 -7.59
CA LYS A 52 -9.78 -6.83 -7.41
C LYS A 52 -8.66 -7.12 -8.40
N ASP A 53 -8.45 -6.18 -9.31
CA ASP A 53 -7.29 -6.12 -10.19
C ASP A 53 -6.41 -4.95 -9.73
N TYR A 54 -5.32 -5.25 -9.03
CA TYR A 54 -4.44 -4.19 -8.51
C TYR A 54 -3.82 -3.33 -9.61
N ALA A 55 -3.56 -3.89 -10.80
CA ALA A 55 -2.96 -3.11 -11.88
C ALA A 55 -3.94 -2.12 -12.49
N ALA A 56 -5.25 -2.45 -12.52
CA ALA A 56 -6.30 -1.59 -13.06
C ALA A 56 -6.91 -0.66 -12.00
N ASP A 57 -7.10 -1.15 -10.78
CA ASP A 57 -7.87 -0.49 -9.73
C ASP A 57 -7.02 0.45 -8.87
N THR A 58 -5.69 0.29 -8.87
CA THR A 58 -4.75 1.06 -8.04
C THR A 58 -3.51 1.47 -8.82
N ASP A 59 -2.90 2.57 -8.41
CA ASP A 59 -1.63 3.04 -8.99
C ASP A 59 -0.44 2.63 -8.11
N ILE A 60 -0.63 2.70 -6.78
CA ILE A 60 0.38 2.38 -5.77
C ILE A 60 -0.20 1.41 -4.74
N VAL A 61 0.65 0.48 -4.28
CA VAL A 61 0.39 -0.36 -3.10
C VAL A 61 1.38 0.01 -2.01
N ILE A 62 0.88 0.34 -0.82
CA ILE A 62 1.69 0.59 0.37
C ILE A 62 1.57 -0.62 1.30
N LEU A 63 2.71 -1.22 1.63
CA LEU A 63 2.80 -2.28 2.62
C LEU A 63 3.26 -1.66 3.95
N ALA A 64 2.34 -1.56 4.90
CA ALA A 64 2.61 -1.14 6.26
C ALA A 64 3.08 -2.35 7.08
N ALA A 65 4.39 -2.46 7.25
CA ALA A 65 5.06 -3.45 8.08
C ALA A 65 5.04 -2.97 9.53
N LEU A 66 4.04 -3.42 10.29
CA LEU A 66 3.84 -3.02 11.68
C LEU A 66 4.92 -3.64 12.58
N ASP A 67 5.29 -2.96 13.65
CA ASP A 67 6.03 -3.59 14.74
C ASP A 67 5.12 -4.54 15.55
N THR A 68 5.68 -5.34 16.46
CA THR A 68 4.91 -6.29 17.27
C THR A 68 3.87 -5.61 18.18
N ALA A 69 4.10 -4.35 18.55
CA ALA A 69 3.19 -3.57 19.38
C ALA A 69 2.15 -2.79 18.56
N GLU A 70 2.23 -2.84 17.23
CA GLU A 70 1.41 -2.07 16.28
C GLU A 70 1.43 -0.54 16.55
N THR A 71 2.52 -0.04 17.13
CA THR A 71 2.72 1.38 17.44
C THR A 71 3.53 2.10 16.37
N HIS A 72 4.27 1.35 15.57
CA HIS A 72 5.08 1.87 14.48
C HIS A 72 4.88 1.04 13.22
N ALA A 73 5.09 1.66 12.06
CA ALA A 73 5.02 1.00 10.76
C ALA A 73 6.17 1.48 9.88
N GLU A 74 6.89 0.52 9.29
CA GLU A 74 7.71 0.78 8.12
C GLU A 74 6.84 0.72 6.87
N PHE A 75 7.05 1.62 5.91
CA PHE A 75 6.24 1.70 4.70
C PHE A 75 7.06 1.29 3.47
N TYR A 76 6.71 0.15 2.88
CA TYR A 76 7.27 -0.29 1.60
C TYR A 76 6.29 0.11 0.49
N ILE A 77 6.73 0.95 -0.43
CA ILE A 77 5.86 1.61 -1.41
C ILE A 77 6.21 1.07 -2.80
N LEU A 78 5.23 0.45 -3.46
CA LEU A 78 5.41 -0.23 -4.73
C LEU A 78 4.43 0.28 -5.79
N PRO A 79 4.86 0.42 -7.06
CA PRO A 79 3.93 0.49 -8.18
C PRO A 79 3.02 -0.75 -8.20
N SER A 80 1.75 -0.57 -8.55
CA SER A 80 0.77 -1.67 -8.56
C SER A 80 0.98 -2.69 -9.70
N GLN A 81 1.79 -2.33 -10.70
CA GLN A 81 1.98 -3.12 -11.92
C GLN A 81 2.78 -4.39 -11.65
N ASN A 82 2.28 -5.52 -12.17
CA ASN A 82 2.93 -6.83 -12.11
C ASN A 82 3.26 -7.34 -10.69
N LEU A 83 2.51 -6.91 -9.67
CA LEU A 83 2.70 -7.41 -8.31
C LEU A 83 2.28 -8.88 -8.18
N PRO A 84 3.07 -9.71 -7.47
CA PRO A 84 2.65 -11.07 -7.15
C PRO A 84 1.49 -11.05 -6.15
N SER A 85 0.71 -12.13 -6.09
CA SER A 85 -0.40 -12.26 -5.12
C SER A 85 0.06 -12.32 -3.65
N HIS A 86 1.34 -12.57 -3.42
CA HIS A 86 1.97 -12.61 -2.11
C HIS A 86 3.29 -11.84 -2.15
N ILE A 87 3.48 -10.95 -1.19
CA ILE A 87 4.71 -10.18 -1.05
C ILE A 87 5.29 -10.47 0.33
N GLY A 88 6.51 -11.00 0.35
CA GLY A 88 7.32 -11.14 1.55
C GLY A 88 8.27 -9.96 1.68
N VAL A 89 8.36 -9.38 2.87
CA VAL A 89 9.29 -8.30 3.19
C VAL A 89 10.15 -8.73 4.35
N ARG A 90 11.45 -8.51 4.23
CA ARG A 90 12.43 -8.78 5.29
C ARG A 90 13.45 -7.64 5.36
N PRO A 91 13.75 -7.07 6.53
CA PRO A 91 14.78 -6.05 6.66
C PRO A 91 16.14 -6.55 6.19
N GLY A 92 16.92 -5.67 5.55
CA GLY A 92 18.25 -5.99 5.03
C GLY A 92 18.21 -6.86 3.76
N SER A 93 17.06 -6.92 3.09
CA SER A 93 16.89 -7.69 1.85
C SER A 93 16.65 -6.76 0.66
N GLY A 94 16.42 -7.33 -0.53
CA GLY A 94 16.08 -6.54 -1.72
C GLY A 94 14.81 -5.70 -1.56
N SER A 95 13.93 -6.03 -0.60
CA SER A 95 12.74 -5.24 -0.30
C SER A 95 13.05 -3.82 0.15
N ASP A 96 14.22 -3.58 0.75
CA ASP A 96 14.62 -2.26 1.28
C ASP A 96 14.71 -1.19 0.18
N ALA A 97 14.85 -1.59 -1.09
CA ALA A 97 14.77 -0.67 -2.23
C ALA A 97 13.41 0.03 -2.37
N HIS A 98 12.37 -0.50 -1.71
CA HIS A 98 11.02 0.05 -1.70
C HIS A 98 10.67 0.76 -0.38
N LEU A 99 11.54 0.69 0.62
CA LEU A 99 11.32 1.34 1.92
C LEU A 99 11.29 2.86 1.73
N ASP A 100 10.23 3.48 2.23
CA ASP A 100 10.01 4.93 2.16
C ASP A 100 10.20 5.51 0.75
N ALA A 101 9.81 4.75 -0.28
CA ALA A 101 9.84 5.19 -1.68
C ALA A 101 8.77 6.26 -2.01
N TRP A 102 8.65 7.28 -1.15
CA TRP A 102 7.73 8.42 -1.25
C TRP A 102 7.95 9.26 -2.52
N HIS A 103 9.13 9.16 -3.14
CA HIS A 103 9.44 9.77 -4.43
C HIS A 103 8.53 9.28 -5.57
N LEU A 104 7.83 8.16 -5.39
CA LEU A 104 6.82 7.67 -6.34
C LEU A 104 5.58 8.55 -6.41
N PHE A 105 5.36 9.41 -5.41
CA PHE A 105 4.29 10.41 -5.46
C PHE A 105 4.80 11.70 -6.09
N PRO A 106 4.03 12.33 -7.00
CA PRO A 106 4.42 13.60 -7.58
C PRO A 106 4.51 14.67 -6.49
N VAL A 107 5.57 15.47 -6.56
CA VAL A 107 5.68 16.68 -5.74
C VAL A 107 4.64 17.67 -6.25
N SER A 108 3.73 18.12 -5.38
CA SER A 108 2.83 19.21 -5.76
C SER A 108 3.69 20.43 -6.13
N PRO A 109 3.51 21.06 -7.30
CA PRO A 109 4.18 22.32 -7.57
C PRO A 109 3.81 23.31 -6.48
N ASN A 110 4.81 24.04 -5.97
CA ASN A 110 4.59 25.09 -4.99
C ASN A 110 3.73 26.18 -5.66
N PRO A 111 2.51 26.48 -5.17
CA PRO A 111 1.62 27.45 -5.80
C PRO A 111 2.15 28.90 -5.74
N LEU A 112 3.29 29.13 -5.07
CA LEU A 112 3.96 30.43 -4.97
C LEU A 112 5.08 30.65 -6.00
N THR A 113 5.33 29.70 -6.90
CA THR A 113 6.38 29.79 -7.93
C THR A 113 5.84 29.65 -9.37
N ALA A 114 4.53 29.75 -9.58
CA ALA A 114 3.87 29.70 -10.89
C ALA A 114 3.25 31.05 -11.24
#